data_AF-A0A529SRG2-F1
#
_entry.id   AF-A0A529SRG2-F1
#
_cell.length_a   1.000
_cell.length_b   1.000
_cell.length_c   1.000
_cell.angle_alpha   90.00
_cell.angle_beta   90.00
_cell.angle_gamma   90.00
#
_symmetry.space_group_name_H-M   'P 1'
#
loop_
_entity.id
_entity.type
_entity.pdbx_description
1 polymer ?
#
loop_
_entity_poly.entity_id
_entity_poly.type
_entity_poly.pdbx_seq_one_letter_code
_entity_poly.pdbx_strand_id
1 'polypeptide(L)'
;TTRCCSAAGAGIAEQQRVVKLAKEAGVWRVSIQGGAELRARSVVLATSAYTDGLLPGLAQTIVPLHSFQIATAPLPAELAASILPGGQAVSDSRRILVYYRRSPDGRMVLGGRGRMARPSSAADWGHLERALTRLYPALAG
;
A
#
# COMPACT_ATOMS: atom_id res chain seq x y z
N THR A 1 5.46 9.96 -10.16
CA THR A 1 4.41 9.56 -11.12
C THR A 1 3.46 10.72 -11.41
N THR A 2 2.75 11.28 -10.43
CA THR A 2 1.82 12.42 -10.63
C THR A 2 2.45 13.59 -11.40
N ARG A 3 3.62 14.07 -10.96
CA ARG A 3 4.38 15.13 -11.68
C ARG A 3 4.69 14.77 -13.14
N CYS A 4 5.08 13.51 -13.40
CA CYS A 4 5.39 13.05 -14.75
C CYS A 4 4.14 13.02 -15.63
N CYS A 5 3.00 12.57 -15.09
CA CYS A 5 1.73 12.57 -15.81
C CYS A 5 1.27 13.99 -16.15
N SER A 6 1.36 14.92 -15.19
CA SER A 6 1.02 16.33 -15.42
C SER A 6 1.92 16.96 -16.48
N ALA A 7 3.24 16.70 -16.43
CA ALA A 7 4.19 17.19 -17.43
C ALA A 7 3.89 16.64 -18.84
N ALA A 8 3.29 15.45 -18.93
CA ALA A 8 2.82 14.86 -20.18
C ALA A 8 1.42 15.37 -20.62
N GLY A 9 0.83 16.33 -19.90
CA GLY A 9 -0.47 16.94 -20.23
C GLY A 9 -1.69 16.16 -19.74
N ALA A 10 -1.52 15.15 -18.86
CA ALA A 10 -2.65 14.44 -18.28
C ALA A 10 -3.37 15.29 -17.22
N GLY A 11 -4.70 15.39 -17.33
CA GLY A 11 -5.55 15.95 -16.28
C GLY A 11 -5.65 15.02 -15.08
N ILE A 12 -5.59 15.57 -13.87
CA ILE A 12 -5.73 14.83 -12.62
C ILE A 12 -6.91 15.41 -11.85
N ALA A 13 -7.82 14.53 -11.46
CA ALA A 13 -8.98 14.89 -10.65
C ALA A 13 -8.95 14.07 -9.37
N GLU A 14 -8.71 14.74 -8.24
CA GLU A 14 -8.68 14.11 -6.92
C GLU A 14 -10.05 14.23 -6.24
N GLN A 15 -10.32 13.34 -5.29
CA GLN A 15 -11.59 13.30 -4.54
C GLN A 15 -12.85 13.16 -5.44
N GLN A 16 -12.67 12.71 -6.68
CA GLN A 16 -13.74 12.43 -7.64
C GLN A 16 -13.97 10.93 -7.74
N ARG A 17 -14.87 10.40 -6.92
CA ARG A 17 -15.18 8.96 -6.93
C ARG A 17 -16.08 8.62 -8.12
N VAL A 18 -15.59 7.75 -9.00
CA VAL A 18 -16.44 7.14 -10.06
C VAL A 18 -17.42 6.17 -9.41
N VAL A 19 -18.71 6.31 -9.70
CA VAL A 19 -19.78 5.49 -9.12
C VAL A 19 -20.52 4.64 -10.15
N LYS A 20 -20.39 4.94 -11.45
CA LYS A 20 -21.01 4.17 -12.52
C LYS A 20 -20.21 4.27 -13.82
N LEU A 21 -20.17 3.16 -14.55
CA LEU A 21 -19.68 3.08 -15.92
C LEU A 21 -20.80 2.53 -16.81
N ALA A 22 -21.08 3.19 -17.93
CA ALA A 22 -21.99 2.71 -18.96
C ALA A 22 -21.35 2.90 -20.34
N LYS A 23 -21.58 1.97 -21.27
CA LYS A 23 -21.10 2.09 -22.65
C LYS A 23 -22.28 2.25 -23.58
N GLU A 24 -22.36 3.40 -24.26
CA GLU A 24 -23.42 3.76 -25.18
C GLU A 24 -22.80 4.18 -26.51
N ALA A 25 -23.27 3.62 -27.63
CA ALA A 25 -22.77 3.94 -28.98
C ALA A 25 -21.23 3.91 -29.10
N GLY A 26 -20.56 2.99 -28.40
CA GLY A 26 -19.10 2.83 -28.43
C GLY A 26 -18.31 3.77 -27.52
N VAL A 27 -18.95 4.71 -26.82
CA VAL A 27 -18.32 5.65 -25.89
C VAL A 27 -18.68 5.30 -24.45
N TRP A 28 -17.73 5.41 -23.54
CA TRP A 28 -17.95 5.27 -22.11
C TRP A 28 -18.48 6.55 -21.51
N ARG A 29 -19.55 6.42 -20.73
CA ARG A 29 -20.11 7.41 -19.82
C ARG A 29 -19.67 7.05 -18.41
N VAL A 30 -18.97 7.98 -17.76
CA VAL A 30 -18.38 7.82 -16.43
C VAL A 30 -19.08 8.77 -15.48
N SER A 31 -19.89 8.24 -14.56
CA SER A 31 -20.60 9.06 -13.57
C SER A 31 -19.75 9.19 -12.31
N ILE A 32 -19.64 10.41 -11.82
CA ILE A 32 -18.90 10.77 -10.62
C ILE A 32 -19.87 11.07 -9.47
N GLN A 33 -19.47 10.73 -8.26
CA GLN A 33 -20.20 11.12 -7.05
C GLN A 33 -20.40 12.64 -7.03
N GLY A 34 -21.64 13.07 -6.75
CA GLY A 34 -22.00 14.50 -6.83
C GLY A 34 -22.61 14.92 -8.17
N GLY A 35 -22.75 14.00 -9.14
CA GLY A 35 -23.56 14.20 -10.34
C GLY A 35 -22.79 14.64 -11.59
N ALA A 36 -21.49 14.91 -11.49
CA ALA A 36 -20.65 15.18 -12.65
C ALA A 36 -20.52 13.93 -13.56
N GLU A 37 -20.34 14.17 -14.86
CA GLU A 37 -20.21 13.11 -15.86
C GLU A 37 -19.04 13.39 -16.80
N LEU A 38 -18.30 12.34 -17.17
CA LEU A 38 -17.23 12.39 -18.17
C LEU A 38 -17.50 11.39 -19.29
N ARG A 39 -17.00 11.69 -20.48
CA ARG A 39 -17.04 10.80 -21.65
C ARG A 39 -15.63 10.38 -22.04
N ALA A 40 -15.44 9.10 -22.33
CA ALA A 40 -14.15 8.55 -22.72
C ALA A 40 -14.29 7.46 -23.79
N ARG A 41 -13.30 7.34 -24.68
CA ARG A 41 -13.24 6.22 -25.65
C ARG A 41 -12.79 4.91 -25.00
N SER A 42 -11.97 5.01 -23.96
CA SER A 42 -11.40 3.88 -23.24
C SER A 42 -11.34 4.19 -21.75
N VAL A 43 -11.54 3.15 -20.93
CA VAL A 43 -11.47 3.23 -19.47
C VAL A 43 -10.59 2.10 -18.97
N VAL A 44 -9.65 2.41 -18.09
CA VAL A 44 -8.80 1.43 -17.41
C VAL A 44 -9.11 1.50 -15.91
N LEU A 45 -9.50 0.38 -15.32
CA LEU A 45 -9.69 0.29 -13.87
C LEU A 45 -8.35 -0.03 -13.21
N ALA A 46 -7.88 0.88 -12.35
CA ALA A 46 -6.64 0.76 -11.61
C ALA A 46 -6.85 0.88 -10.09
N THR A 47 -7.98 0.36 -9.59
CA THR A 47 -8.43 0.48 -8.19
C THR A 47 -7.84 -0.56 -7.23
N SER A 48 -7.13 -1.58 -7.75
CA SER A 48 -6.46 -2.63 -6.96
C SER A 48 -7.40 -3.25 -5.90
N ALA A 49 -6.92 -3.49 -4.67
CA ALA A 49 -7.70 -4.06 -3.56
C ALA A 49 -8.91 -3.21 -3.12
N TYR A 50 -9.05 -1.98 -3.61
CA TYR A 50 -10.20 -1.11 -3.35
C TYR A 50 -11.31 -1.26 -4.39
N THR A 51 -11.13 -2.16 -5.36
CA THR A 51 -12.16 -2.47 -6.36
C THR A 51 -13.42 -2.96 -5.69
N ASP A 52 -14.54 -2.38 -6.09
CA ASP A 52 -15.88 -2.66 -5.59
C ASP A 52 -16.79 -3.16 -6.72
N GLY A 53 -18.10 -2.94 -6.58
CA GLY A 53 -19.10 -3.32 -7.58
C GLY A 53 -19.14 -2.46 -8.84
N LEU A 54 -18.21 -1.52 -9.05
CA LEU A 54 -18.22 -0.64 -10.24
C LEU A 54 -18.22 -1.44 -11.55
N LEU A 55 -17.48 -2.55 -11.59
CA LEU A 55 -17.53 -3.54 -12.66
C LEU A 55 -18.02 -4.88 -12.09
N PRO A 56 -19.19 -5.38 -12.51
CA PRO A 56 -19.71 -6.65 -12.01
C PRO A 56 -18.72 -7.80 -12.19
N GLY A 57 -18.51 -8.58 -11.14
CA GLY A 57 -17.62 -9.74 -11.15
C GLY A 57 -16.15 -9.43 -10.82
N LEU A 58 -15.70 -8.18 -10.90
CA LEU A 58 -14.29 -7.85 -10.71
C LEU A 58 -13.85 -7.98 -9.25
N ALA A 59 -14.64 -7.47 -8.29
CA ALA A 59 -14.32 -7.55 -6.87
C ALA A 59 -14.15 -9.00 -6.37
N GLN A 60 -14.88 -9.96 -6.98
CA GLN A 60 -14.82 -11.38 -6.65
C GLN A 60 -13.50 -12.05 -7.07
N THR A 61 -12.74 -11.42 -7.96
CA THR A 61 -11.43 -11.91 -8.42
C THR A 61 -10.27 -11.45 -7.53
N ILE A 62 -10.54 -10.62 -6.53
CA ILE A 62 -9.53 -9.94 -5.72
C ILE A 62 -9.62 -10.42 -4.27
N VAL A 63 -8.50 -10.87 -3.73
CA VAL A 63 -8.36 -11.19 -2.31
C VAL A 63 -7.67 -10.02 -1.61
N PRO A 64 -8.38 -9.19 -0.82
CA PRO A 64 -7.77 -8.07 -0.12
C PRO A 64 -6.90 -8.60 1.02
N LEU A 65 -5.59 -8.36 0.93
CA LEU A 65 -4.64 -8.69 1.98
C LEU A 65 -4.15 -7.41 2.66
N HIS A 66 -4.16 -7.42 3.99
CA HIS A 66 -3.63 -6.32 4.78
C HIS A 66 -2.16 -6.54 5.07
N SER A 67 -1.32 -5.60 4.64
CA SER A 67 0.08 -5.53 5.06
C SER A 67 0.22 -4.51 6.18
N PHE A 68 0.79 -4.93 7.31
CA PHE A 68 1.06 -4.05 8.44
C PHE A 68 2.54 -3.70 8.43
N GLN A 69 2.87 -2.52 8.95
CA GLN A 69 4.24 -2.03 9.03
C GLN A 69 4.47 -1.28 10.33
N ILE A 70 5.62 -1.50 10.95
CA ILE A 70 6.18 -0.71 12.05
C ILE A 70 7.46 -0.03 11.60
N ALA A 71 7.82 1.04 12.31
CA ALA A 71 9.11 1.70 12.17
C ALA A 71 9.67 2.03 13.56
N THR A 72 10.97 1.85 13.74
CA THR A 72 11.66 2.28 14.97
C THR A 72 11.85 3.81 14.99
N ALA A 73 12.33 4.34 16.11
CA ALA A 73 13.09 5.59 16.09
C ALA A 73 14.34 5.46 15.18
N PRO A 74 14.94 6.57 14.72
CA PRO A 74 16.21 6.51 14.01
C PRO A 74 17.25 5.77 14.86
N LEU A 75 17.97 4.84 14.24
CA LEU A 75 18.96 4.02 14.92
C LEU A 75 20.19 4.87 15.27
N PRO A 76 20.77 4.71 16.47
CA PRO A 76 22.09 5.24 16.78
C PRO A 76 23.12 4.78 15.74
N ALA A 77 24.10 5.64 15.42
CA ALA A 77 25.06 5.40 14.34
C ALA A 77 25.80 4.05 14.48
N GLU A 78 26.20 3.69 15.71
CA GLU A 78 26.87 2.42 15.98
C GLU A 78 25.99 1.21 15.69
N LEU A 79 24.72 1.25 16.12
CA LEU A 79 23.77 0.18 15.88
C LEU A 79 23.41 0.08 14.40
N ALA A 80 23.23 1.23 13.74
CA ALA A 80 22.99 1.30 12.31
C ALA A 80 24.15 0.68 11.52
N ALA A 81 25.41 0.88 11.92
CA ALA A 81 26.57 0.29 11.24
C ALA A 81 26.58 -1.25 11.29
N SER A 82 25.97 -1.85 12.30
CA SER A 82 25.90 -3.32 12.44
C SER A 82 24.70 -3.96 11.72
N ILE A 83 23.64 -3.21 11.45
CA ILE A 83 22.38 -3.73 10.89
C ILE A 83 22.23 -3.30 9.45
N LEU A 84 22.21 -4.28 8.53
CA LEU A 84 22.06 -4.06 7.07
C LEU A 84 22.96 -2.94 6.54
N PRO A 85 24.29 -2.96 6.79
CA PRO A 85 25.20 -1.85 6.53
C PRO A 85 25.19 -1.40 5.06
N GLY A 86 24.92 -2.32 4.13
CA GLY A 86 24.80 -2.05 2.70
C GLY A 86 23.44 -1.51 2.25
N GLY A 87 22.51 -1.27 3.18
CA GLY A 87 21.17 -0.77 2.86
C GLY A 87 20.26 -1.82 2.22
N GLN A 88 20.52 -3.11 2.50
CA GLN A 88 19.77 -4.21 1.89
C GLN A 88 18.28 -4.15 2.25
N ALA A 89 17.44 -4.56 1.30
CA ALA A 89 16.07 -4.92 1.57
C ALA A 89 16.00 -6.44 1.75
N VAL A 90 15.43 -6.89 2.86
CA VAL A 90 15.37 -8.31 3.21
C VAL A 90 13.93 -8.77 3.27
N SER A 91 13.68 -9.98 2.79
CA SER A 91 12.45 -10.75 3.03
C SER A 91 12.84 -12.18 3.40
N ASP A 92 12.09 -12.81 4.29
CA ASP A 92 12.33 -14.21 4.65
C ASP A 92 11.52 -15.20 3.79
N SER A 93 11.76 -16.50 3.99
CA SER A 93 11.03 -17.60 3.33
C SER A 93 9.95 -18.23 4.23
N ARG A 94 9.51 -17.54 5.29
CA ARG A 94 8.54 -18.10 6.24
C ARG A 94 7.14 -18.09 5.63
N ARG A 95 6.28 -19.00 6.10
CA ARG A 95 4.86 -19.06 5.71
C ARG A 95 4.13 -17.74 5.93
N ILE A 96 4.52 -17.00 6.98
CA ILE A 96 4.12 -15.61 7.20
C ILE A 96 5.38 -14.77 7.05
N LEU A 97 5.52 -14.18 5.87
CA LEU A 97 6.70 -13.42 5.50
C LEU A 97 6.77 -12.12 6.30
N VAL A 98 7.97 -11.81 6.79
CA VAL A 98 8.34 -10.45 7.17
C VAL A 98 9.37 -9.90 6.19
N TYR A 99 9.23 -8.61 5.89
CA TYR A 99 10.15 -7.85 5.06
C TYR A 99 10.63 -6.63 5.83
N TYR A 100 11.89 -6.28 5.70
CA TYR A 100 12.46 -5.17 6.44
C TYR A 100 13.65 -4.54 5.72
N ARG A 101 13.89 -3.28 6.03
CA ARG A 101 15.02 -2.50 5.53
C ARG A 101 15.29 -1.32 6.45
N ARG A 102 16.47 -0.71 6.31
CA ARG A 102 16.69 0.64 6.83
C ARG A 102 16.08 1.68 5.88
N SER A 103 15.34 2.64 6.42
CA SER A 103 14.88 3.80 5.66
C SER A 103 15.99 4.85 5.52
N PRO A 104 15.91 5.76 4.54
CA PRO A 104 16.91 6.83 4.38
C PRO A 104 17.06 7.75 5.59
N ASP A 105 16.01 7.90 6.41
CA ASP A 105 16.04 8.65 7.68
C ASP A 105 16.54 7.82 8.88
N GLY A 106 17.18 6.66 8.62
CA GLY A 106 17.91 5.89 9.61
C GLY A 106 17.06 4.96 10.48
N ARG A 107 15.78 4.73 10.17
CA ARG A 107 14.91 3.83 10.95
C ARG A 107 14.99 2.41 10.43
N MET A 108 14.76 1.43 11.30
CA MET A 108 14.39 0.11 10.85
C MET A 108 12.89 0.08 10.55
N VAL A 109 12.54 -0.25 9.31
CA VAL A 109 11.16 -0.44 8.87
C VAL A 109 10.94 -1.94 8.67
N LEU A 110 9.94 -2.48 9.35
CA LEU A 110 9.58 -3.90 9.24
C LEU A 110 8.10 -4.02 8.96
N GLY A 111 7.74 -4.80 7.95
CA GLY A 111 6.38 -5.13 7.61
C GLY A 111 6.15 -6.62 7.48
N GLY A 112 4.88 -6.99 7.45
CA GLY A 112 4.45 -8.37 7.37
C GLY A 112 2.94 -8.49 7.29
N ARG A 113 2.45 -9.72 7.24
CA ARG A 113 1.02 -10.00 7.13
C ARG A 113 0.26 -9.52 8.37
N GLY A 114 -0.67 -8.58 8.17
CA GLY A 114 -1.63 -8.18 9.18
C GLY A 114 -2.82 -9.14 9.29
N ARG A 115 -3.64 -8.92 10.31
CA ARG A 115 -4.97 -9.53 10.40
C ARG A 115 -5.85 -9.04 9.24
N MET A 116 -6.82 -9.84 8.80
CA MET A 116 -7.74 -9.48 7.72
C MET A 116 -8.79 -8.40 8.11
N ALA A 117 -8.65 -7.82 9.29
CA ALA A 117 -9.45 -6.70 9.76
C ALA A 117 -8.60 -5.43 9.76
N ARG A 118 -9.27 -4.27 9.67
CA ARG A 118 -8.60 -2.99 9.88
C ARG A 118 -8.05 -2.98 11.32
N PRO A 119 -6.80 -2.53 11.52
CA PRO A 119 -6.29 -2.42 12.87
C PRO A 119 -7.06 -1.35 13.65
N SER A 120 -7.35 -1.64 14.91
CA SER A 120 -8.12 -0.78 15.82
C SER A 120 -7.32 -0.37 17.07
N SER A 121 -6.17 -1.01 17.31
CA SER A 121 -5.31 -0.70 18.46
C SER A 121 -3.84 -0.97 18.14
N ALA A 122 -2.93 -0.31 18.88
CA ALA A 122 -1.49 -0.55 18.75
C ALA A 122 -1.10 -2.02 18.94
N ALA A 123 -1.84 -2.77 19.77
CA ALA A 123 -1.61 -4.19 20.02
C ALA A 123 -1.69 -5.05 18.74
N ASP A 124 -2.37 -4.58 17.70
CA ASP A 124 -2.48 -5.29 16.42
C ASP A 124 -1.12 -5.43 15.71
N TRP A 125 -0.17 -4.54 16.00
CA TRP A 125 1.21 -4.57 15.48
C TRP A 125 2.17 -5.35 16.37
N GLY A 126 1.77 -5.79 17.57
CA GLY A 126 2.69 -6.44 18.51
C GLY A 126 3.36 -7.71 17.95
N HIS A 127 2.77 -8.35 16.95
CA HIS A 127 3.41 -9.47 16.25
C HIS A 127 4.64 -9.06 15.44
N LEU A 128 4.65 -7.86 14.85
CA LEU A 128 5.78 -7.27 14.14
C LEU A 128 6.84 -6.79 15.13
N GLU A 129 6.45 -6.20 16.26
CA GLU A 129 7.39 -5.81 17.32
C GLU A 129 8.15 -7.03 17.86
N ARG A 130 7.43 -8.12 18.15
CA ARG A 130 8.06 -9.39 18.53
C ARG A 130 8.94 -9.96 17.40
N ALA A 131 8.59 -9.73 16.14
CA ALA A 131 9.44 -10.19 15.02
C ALA A 131 10.72 -9.37 14.91
N LEU A 132 10.64 -8.05 15.11
CA LEU A 132 11.77 -7.14 15.12
C LEU A 132 12.78 -7.53 16.20
N THR A 133 12.32 -7.71 17.45
CA THR A 133 13.20 -8.07 18.57
C THR A 133 13.79 -9.47 18.44
N ARG A 134 13.08 -10.41 17.80
CA ARG A 134 13.65 -11.73 17.44
C ARG A 134 14.75 -11.65 16.39
N LEU A 135 14.60 -10.77 15.38
CA LEU A 135 15.58 -10.62 14.31
C LEU A 135 16.81 -9.82 14.76
N TYR A 136 16.57 -8.76 15.54
CA TYR A 136 17.59 -7.87 16.06
C TYR A 136 17.31 -7.59 17.54
N PRO A 137 17.83 -8.43 18.45
CA PRO A 137 17.62 -8.27 19.89
C PRO A 137 18.07 -6.92 20.45
N ALA A 138 19.07 -6.30 19.82
CA ALA A 138 19.55 -4.95 20.16
C ALA A 138 18.51 -3.83 19.93
N LEU A 139 17.38 -4.13 19.27
CA LEU A 139 16.25 -3.22 19.06
C LEU A 139 15.11 -3.43 20.07
N ALA A 140 15.31 -4.25 21.11
CA ALA A 140 14.35 -4.37 22.21
C ALA A 140 14.50 -3.16 23.14
N GLY A 141 13.61 -2.18 23.00
CA GLY A 141 13.59 -0.96 23.81
C GLY A 141 12.53 0.02 23.35
#